data_AF-A0A812MHD7-F1
#
_entry.id   AF-A0A812MHD7-F1
#
_cell.length_a   1.000
_cell.length_b   1.000
_cell.length_c   1.000
_cell.angle_alpha   90.00
_cell.angle_beta   90.00
_cell.angle_gamma   90.00
#
_symmetry.space_group_name_H-M   'P 1'
#
loop_
_entity.id
_entity.type
_entity.pdbx_description
1 polymer ?
#
loop_
_entity_poly.entity_id
_entity_poly.type
_entity_poly.pdbx_seq_one_letter_code
_entity_poly.pdbx_strand_id
1 'polypeptide(L)'
;MRSARHAKASAAASAAAAGAFTYNRANYLFDSGLRFSRYTSGYNFAMAQAAQYRQDIRDLTGLTVTKMDTYHVIGVIFFVLNFQLIMAGRLGVHGPSPPGYIMGIYWVCSTSALMFLCVLIWFTLHASARATAGMAHMLTRSVRLPIPTPKQLDKARRTGNMFEKQRVTDVLRVPFVVPAPKAKKSTAAPQSKTGTQRRMPKWYQDEAKELHTSKGAAPAATRGANPEHFELYRGLQQEWAVHDCYARIGILYFFTHWITAASIYTQCHCFGELRALWPAWSGSLVFCVAHWCMLKLDIQEESDSKFLAQLPIENVVPFTPMILVAAMSLDYSVLVPNDGWIALIYVLAWVAYIIHFVWALRLFELAMPHPQADPPEVAGKPWTPGEWFASTVYIVAPPKQLEPGNVCLQQADRGTEEMKAAKGGKGAAVPQKKAREAGPMLYPWKLFRGAILTNISLWIFIMFGRVFDQVHGERQLLKQEGRVMLGTQFQNCDD
;
A
#
# COMPACT_ATOMS: atom_id res chain seq x y z
N MET A 1 -64.39 18.65 68.82
CA MET A 1 -63.54 17.46 68.55
C MET A 1 -63.28 17.12 67.07
N ARG A 2 -64.15 17.44 66.09
CA ARG A 2 -63.87 17.14 64.66
C ARG A 2 -62.69 17.94 64.06
N SER A 3 -62.53 19.23 64.40
CA SER A 3 -61.43 20.08 63.91
C SER A 3 -60.03 19.54 64.25
N ALA A 4 -59.82 19.02 65.45
CA ALA A 4 -58.51 18.48 65.89
C ALA A 4 -58.09 17.20 65.14
N ARG A 5 -59.05 16.39 64.65
CA ARG A 5 -58.74 15.19 63.84
C ARG A 5 -58.31 15.57 62.41
N HIS A 6 -58.92 16.60 61.83
CA HIS A 6 -58.50 17.13 60.52
C HIS A 6 -57.12 17.77 60.57
N ALA A 7 -56.79 18.49 61.65
CA ALA A 7 -55.45 19.07 61.82
C ALA A 7 -54.35 18.00 61.92
N LYS A 8 -54.58 16.93 62.71
CA LYS A 8 -53.61 15.81 62.84
C LYS A 8 -53.45 15.02 61.54
N ALA A 9 -54.55 14.75 60.82
CA ALA A 9 -54.49 14.09 59.52
C ALA A 9 -53.77 14.92 58.45
N SER A 10 -54.00 16.24 58.45
CA SER A 10 -53.29 17.19 57.57
C SER A 10 -51.79 17.23 57.86
N ALA A 11 -51.38 17.30 59.13
CA ALA A 11 -49.97 17.29 59.52
C ALA A 11 -49.25 15.99 59.13
N ALA A 12 -49.88 14.84 59.35
CA ALA A 12 -49.33 13.54 58.95
C ALA A 12 -49.22 13.38 57.42
N ALA A 13 -50.24 13.83 56.66
CA ALA A 13 -50.20 13.84 55.20
C ALA A 13 -49.11 14.78 54.66
N SER A 14 -48.91 15.93 55.30
CA SER A 14 -47.87 16.91 54.95
C SER A 14 -46.47 16.33 55.18
N ALA A 15 -46.24 15.68 56.34
CA ALA A 15 -44.98 15.03 56.65
C ALA A 15 -44.67 13.85 55.70
N ALA A 16 -45.67 13.03 55.38
CA ALA A 16 -45.53 11.95 54.42
C ALA A 16 -45.27 12.46 53.00
N ALA A 17 -45.95 13.52 52.57
CA ALA A 17 -45.73 14.16 51.27
C ALA A 17 -44.33 14.80 51.18
N ALA A 18 -43.87 15.45 52.25
CA ALA A 18 -42.53 16.01 52.34
C ALA A 18 -41.46 14.91 52.28
N GLY A 19 -41.65 13.81 53.02
CA GLY A 19 -40.74 12.65 52.99
C GLY A 19 -40.71 11.95 51.62
N ALA A 20 -41.87 11.80 50.97
CA ALA A 20 -41.95 11.25 49.62
C ALA A 20 -41.26 12.17 48.59
N PHE A 21 -41.44 13.49 48.72
CA PHE A 21 -40.80 14.48 47.86
C PHE A 21 -39.29 14.46 48.01
N THR A 22 -38.75 14.48 49.24
CA THR A 22 -37.30 14.46 49.48
C THR A 22 -36.67 13.17 48.97
N TYR A 23 -37.30 12.02 49.19
CA TYR A 23 -36.86 10.74 48.66
C TYR A 23 -36.83 10.72 47.13
N ASN A 24 -37.92 11.14 46.47
CA ASN A 24 -37.98 11.16 45.01
C ASN A 24 -37.02 12.16 44.38
N ARG A 25 -36.81 13.31 45.02
CA ARG A 25 -35.79 14.27 44.61
C ARG A 25 -34.39 13.67 44.72
N ALA A 26 -34.06 12.99 45.81
CA ALA A 26 -32.77 12.34 46.00
C ALA A 26 -32.53 11.23 44.96
N ASN A 27 -33.53 10.36 44.74
CA ASN A 27 -33.45 9.33 43.71
C ASN A 27 -33.33 9.93 42.31
N TYR A 28 -34.07 11.00 42.00
CA TYR A 28 -33.92 11.68 40.73
C TYR A 28 -32.51 12.23 40.53
N LEU A 29 -31.94 12.87 41.55
CA LEU A 29 -30.57 13.41 41.46
C LEU A 29 -29.54 12.29 41.25
N PHE A 30 -29.69 11.18 41.95
CA PHE A 30 -28.85 9.98 41.76
C PHE A 30 -28.97 9.42 40.33
N ASP A 31 -30.20 9.20 39.85
CA ASP A 31 -30.48 8.73 38.49
C ASP A 31 -29.98 9.71 37.42
N SER A 32 -30.11 11.01 37.66
CA SER A 32 -29.62 12.06 36.77
C SER A 32 -28.09 11.98 36.63
N GLY A 33 -27.39 11.73 37.74
CA GLY A 33 -25.95 11.47 37.73
C GLY A 33 -25.60 10.23 36.90
N LEU A 34 -26.30 9.12 37.12
CA LEU A 34 -26.09 7.88 36.35
C LEU A 34 -26.39 8.04 34.86
N ARG A 35 -27.37 8.86 34.47
CA ARG A 35 -27.68 9.14 33.06
C ARG A 35 -26.60 9.99 32.40
N PHE A 36 -26.16 11.04 33.07
CA PHE A 36 -25.05 11.84 32.57
C PHE A 36 -23.79 10.98 32.45
N SER A 37 -23.52 10.12 33.44
CA SER A 37 -22.43 9.14 33.38
C SER A 37 -22.56 8.18 32.19
N ARG A 38 -23.75 7.62 31.92
CA ARG A 38 -23.96 6.76 30.74
C ARG A 38 -23.76 7.53 29.42
N TYR A 39 -24.25 8.77 29.36
CA TYR A 39 -24.04 9.65 28.22
C TYR A 39 -22.54 9.92 27.99
N THR A 40 -21.80 10.31 29.03
CA THR A 40 -20.35 10.56 28.91
C THR A 40 -19.58 9.28 28.59
N SER A 41 -19.94 8.13 29.15
CA SER A 41 -19.36 6.84 28.80
C SER A 41 -19.52 6.52 27.32
N GLY A 42 -20.71 6.73 26.74
CA GLY A 42 -20.95 6.55 25.30
C GLY A 42 -20.02 7.42 24.44
N TYR A 43 -19.90 8.71 24.78
CA TYR A 43 -18.96 9.61 24.09
C TYR A 43 -17.50 9.20 24.27
N ASN A 44 -17.11 8.73 25.45
CA ASN A 44 -15.76 8.23 25.68
C ASN A 44 -15.44 7.02 24.82
N PHE A 45 -16.39 6.09 24.63
CA PHE A 45 -16.22 4.95 23.71
C PHE A 45 -16.11 5.41 22.26
N ALA A 46 -16.95 6.34 21.81
CA ALA A 46 -16.87 6.91 20.46
C ALA A 46 -15.55 7.65 20.20
N MET A 47 -15.06 8.39 21.21
CA MET A 47 -13.75 9.04 21.15
C MET A 47 -12.60 8.02 21.09
N ALA A 48 -12.62 6.98 21.92
CA ALA A 48 -11.61 5.92 21.94
C ALA A 48 -11.56 5.18 20.59
N GLN A 49 -12.72 4.90 20.02
CA GLN A 49 -12.83 4.29 18.69
C GLN A 49 -12.28 5.20 17.59
N ALA A 50 -12.63 6.48 17.59
CA ALA A 50 -12.07 7.43 16.64
C ALA A 50 -10.55 7.57 16.79
N ALA A 51 -10.03 7.47 18.01
CA ALA A 51 -8.59 7.44 18.26
C ALA A 51 -7.94 6.18 17.67
N GLN A 52 -8.54 5.00 17.83
CA GLN A 52 -8.08 3.75 17.22
C GLN A 52 -8.01 3.86 15.70
N TYR A 53 -9.04 4.38 15.04
CA TYR A 53 -9.01 4.56 13.57
C TYR A 53 -7.95 5.54 13.09
N ARG A 54 -7.72 6.61 13.85
CA ARG A 54 -6.63 7.53 13.53
C ARG A 54 -5.28 6.86 13.69
N GLN A 55 -5.15 5.91 14.61
CA GLN A 55 -3.94 5.12 14.78
C GLN A 55 -3.77 4.13 13.63
N ASP A 56 -4.81 3.39 13.25
CA ASP A 56 -4.78 2.45 12.12
C ASP A 56 -4.35 3.16 10.82
N ILE A 57 -4.87 4.36 10.55
CA ILE A 57 -4.48 5.15 9.37
C ILE A 57 -2.98 5.53 9.42
N ARG A 58 -2.46 5.88 10.60
CA ARG A 58 -1.04 6.18 10.77
C ARG A 58 -0.18 4.94 10.58
N ASP A 59 -0.58 3.82 11.15
CA ASP A 59 0.20 2.58 11.09
C ASP A 59 0.23 2.01 9.67
N LEU A 60 -0.93 1.93 9.00
CA LEU A 60 -1.00 1.48 7.60
C LEU A 60 -0.21 2.37 6.63
N THR A 61 -0.29 3.68 6.83
CA THR A 61 0.48 4.63 5.99
C THR A 61 1.96 4.56 6.35
N GLY A 62 2.28 4.45 7.64
CA GLY A 62 3.64 4.31 8.16
C GLY A 62 4.36 3.12 7.55
N LEU A 63 3.69 1.96 7.44
CA LEU A 63 4.24 0.79 6.75
C LEU A 63 4.65 1.10 5.29
N THR A 64 3.81 1.84 4.56
CA THR A 64 4.12 2.23 3.18
C THR A 64 5.31 3.19 3.13
N VAL A 65 5.31 4.22 3.98
CA VAL A 65 6.37 5.23 4.05
C VAL A 65 7.70 4.57 4.43
N THR A 66 7.75 3.78 5.50
CA THR A 66 8.97 3.08 5.92
C THR A 66 9.50 2.13 4.83
N LYS A 67 8.62 1.41 4.13
CA LYS A 67 9.00 0.54 3.01
C LYS A 67 9.62 1.34 1.86
N MET A 68 8.95 2.41 1.42
CA MET A 68 9.42 3.26 0.32
C MET A 68 10.71 4.00 0.67
N ASP A 69 10.85 4.48 1.89
CA ASP A 69 12.06 5.14 2.37
C ASP A 69 13.24 4.14 2.40
N THR A 70 12.99 2.88 2.78
CA THR A 70 14.00 1.82 2.72
C THR A 70 14.47 1.58 1.28
N TYR A 71 13.53 1.48 0.34
CA TYR A 71 13.87 1.35 -1.08
C TYR A 71 14.61 2.57 -1.62
N HIS A 72 14.26 3.78 -1.16
CA HIS A 72 14.96 5.01 -1.52
C HIS A 72 16.41 5.00 -1.04
N VAL A 73 16.66 4.61 0.22
CA VAL A 73 18.01 4.49 0.78
C VAL A 73 18.85 3.47 0.00
N ILE A 74 18.29 2.29 -0.28
CA ILE A 74 18.96 1.28 -1.12
C ILE A 74 19.27 1.87 -2.51
N GLY A 75 18.30 2.58 -3.11
CA GLY A 75 18.47 3.25 -4.39
C GLY A 75 19.65 4.23 -4.40
N VAL A 76 19.77 5.08 -3.37
CA VAL A 76 20.85 6.06 -3.25
C VAL A 76 22.22 5.40 -3.05
N ILE A 77 22.31 4.34 -2.23
CA ILE A 77 23.57 3.60 -2.05
C ILE A 77 24.02 2.99 -3.37
N PHE A 78 23.11 2.29 -4.06
CA PHE A 78 23.42 1.68 -5.35
C PHE A 78 23.64 2.70 -6.46
N PHE A 79 23.17 3.94 -6.30
CA PHE A 79 23.45 5.01 -7.26
C PHE A 79 24.92 5.35 -7.23
N VAL A 80 25.49 5.51 -6.03
CA VAL A 80 26.94 5.72 -5.87
C VAL A 80 27.72 4.50 -6.37
N LEU A 81 27.31 3.27 -6.03
CA LEU A 81 28.00 2.06 -6.49
C LEU A 81 27.94 1.87 -8.01
N ASN A 82 26.81 2.20 -8.65
CA ASN A 82 26.67 2.13 -10.10
C ASN A 82 27.56 3.20 -10.78
N PHE A 83 27.59 4.43 -10.24
CA PHE A 83 28.54 5.45 -10.71
C PHE A 83 29.98 5.02 -10.55
N GLN A 84 30.34 4.37 -9.43
CA GLN A 84 31.66 3.80 -9.24
C GLN A 84 31.93 2.69 -10.26
N LEU A 85 30.97 1.81 -10.55
CA LEU A 85 31.12 0.79 -11.59
C LEU A 85 31.42 1.45 -12.96
N ILE A 86 30.68 2.49 -13.32
CA ILE A 86 30.90 3.28 -14.55
C ILE A 86 32.28 3.97 -14.57
N MET A 87 32.67 4.64 -13.48
CA MET A 87 33.85 5.51 -13.41
C MET A 87 35.15 4.76 -13.07
N ALA A 88 35.11 3.84 -12.11
CA ALA A 88 36.21 2.94 -11.76
C ALA A 88 36.39 1.83 -12.80
N GLY A 89 35.42 1.69 -13.71
CA GLY A 89 35.47 0.93 -14.96
C GLY A 89 36.58 1.33 -15.94
N ARG A 90 37.71 1.86 -15.48
CA ARG A 90 38.93 2.08 -16.25
C ARG A 90 39.63 0.74 -16.57
N LEU A 91 38.87 -0.17 -17.18
CA LEU A 91 39.39 -1.41 -17.73
C LEU A 91 40.40 -1.05 -18.83
N GLY A 92 41.65 -1.49 -18.64
CA GLY A 92 42.73 -1.26 -19.62
C GLY A 92 43.73 -0.16 -19.26
N VAL A 93 43.74 0.36 -18.02
CA VAL A 93 44.84 1.24 -17.58
C VAL A 93 46.15 0.47 -17.40
N HIS A 94 46.06 -0.78 -16.92
CA HIS A 94 47.23 -1.62 -16.65
C HIS A 94 47.34 -2.85 -17.57
N GLY A 95 46.37 -3.03 -18.48
CA GLY A 95 46.29 -4.19 -19.37
C GLY A 95 45.75 -3.82 -20.75
N PRO A 96 45.70 -4.77 -21.69
CA PRO A 96 45.02 -4.56 -22.97
C PRO A 96 43.55 -4.23 -22.73
N SER A 97 43.00 -3.32 -23.53
CA SER A 97 41.58 -2.99 -23.49
C SER A 97 40.75 -4.26 -23.71
N PRO A 98 39.65 -4.47 -22.95
CA PRO A 98 38.77 -5.60 -23.20
C PRO A 98 38.20 -5.57 -24.63
N PRO A 99 37.80 -6.72 -25.18
CA PRO A 99 37.25 -6.80 -26.52
C PRO A 99 36.02 -5.90 -26.72
N GLY A 100 35.86 -5.33 -27.92
CA GLY A 100 34.77 -4.39 -28.21
C GLY A 100 33.38 -5.00 -27.99
N TYR A 101 33.19 -6.29 -28.30
CA TYR A 101 31.89 -6.97 -28.13
C TYR A 101 31.39 -6.97 -26.69
N ILE A 102 32.28 -7.19 -25.71
CA ILE A 102 31.89 -7.30 -24.31
C ILE A 102 31.66 -5.91 -23.71
N MET A 103 32.44 -4.91 -24.16
CA MET A 103 32.28 -3.52 -23.72
C MET A 103 30.91 -2.94 -24.10
N GLY A 104 30.39 -3.25 -25.28
CA GLY A 104 29.05 -2.81 -25.67
C GLY A 104 27.95 -3.32 -24.73
N ILE A 105 27.98 -4.62 -24.40
CA ILE A 105 27.04 -5.25 -23.46
C ILE A 105 27.19 -4.63 -22.05
N TYR A 106 28.43 -4.48 -21.58
CA TYR A 106 28.74 -3.86 -20.30
C TYR A 106 28.13 -2.46 -20.17
N TRP A 107 28.36 -1.61 -21.18
CA TRP A 107 27.89 -0.22 -21.15
C TRP A 107 26.36 -0.13 -21.20
N VAL A 108 25.70 -0.93 -22.05
CA VAL A 108 24.23 -0.93 -22.09
C VAL A 108 23.63 -1.44 -20.79
N CYS A 109 24.17 -2.51 -20.19
CA CYS A 109 23.72 -2.99 -18.89
C CYS A 109 23.97 -1.94 -17.77
N SER A 110 25.15 -1.34 -17.71
CA SER A 110 25.49 -0.38 -16.66
C SER A 110 24.63 0.90 -16.72
N THR A 111 24.45 1.46 -17.92
CA THR A 111 23.62 2.65 -18.15
C THR A 111 22.11 2.36 -17.98
N SER A 112 21.65 1.17 -18.38
CA SER A 112 20.27 0.75 -18.15
C SER A 112 19.99 0.56 -16.66
N ALA A 113 20.93 -0.02 -15.91
CA ALA A 113 20.84 -0.09 -14.45
C ALA A 113 20.71 1.33 -13.85
N LEU A 114 21.55 2.28 -14.26
CA LEU A 114 21.45 3.67 -13.80
C LEU A 114 20.09 4.31 -14.11
N MET A 115 19.57 4.11 -15.32
CA MET A 115 18.27 4.63 -15.72
C MET A 115 17.13 4.07 -14.85
N PHE A 116 17.06 2.75 -14.67
CA PHE A 116 16.01 2.13 -13.84
C PHE A 116 16.17 2.50 -12.36
N LEU A 117 17.38 2.75 -11.90
CA LEU A 117 17.67 3.23 -10.56
C LEU A 117 17.15 4.67 -10.34
N CYS A 118 17.34 5.57 -11.30
CA CYS A 118 16.76 6.92 -11.25
C CYS A 118 15.23 6.85 -11.17
N VAL A 119 14.60 5.99 -11.98
CA VAL A 119 13.15 5.81 -11.98
C VAL A 119 12.66 5.21 -10.65
N LEU A 120 13.39 4.24 -10.09
CA LEU A 120 13.15 3.68 -8.75
C LEU A 120 13.14 4.79 -7.68
N ILE A 121 14.23 5.57 -7.58
CA ILE A 121 14.37 6.64 -6.58
C ILE A 121 13.22 7.65 -6.70
N TRP A 122 12.82 7.97 -7.93
CA TRP A 122 11.72 8.88 -8.20
C TRP A 122 10.36 8.32 -7.73
N PHE A 123 10.07 7.06 -8.02
CA PHE A 123 8.81 6.44 -7.62
C PHE A 123 8.70 6.20 -6.12
N THR A 124 9.79 5.81 -5.44
CA THR A 124 9.78 5.67 -3.97
C THR A 124 9.51 6.99 -3.28
N LEU A 125 10.15 8.08 -3.75
CA LEU A 125 9.91 9.43 -3.25
C LEU A 125 8.45 9.86 -3.43
N HIS A 126 7.90 9.66 -4.63
CA HIS A 126 6.50 10.02 -4.91
C HIS A 126 5.50 9.18 -4.11
N ALA A 127 5.74 7.87 -3.96
CA ALA A 127 4.88 6.99 -3.17
C ALA A 127 4.86 7.42 -1.70
N SER A 128 6.04 7.66 -1.10
CA SER A 128 6.19 8.11 0.30
C SER A 128 5.52 9.47 0.54
N ALA A 129 5.76 10.44 -0.35
CA ALA A 129 5.16 11.78 -0.25
C ALA A 129 3.63 11.77 -0.40
N ARG A 130 3.10 10.98 -1.35
CA ARG A 130 1.65 10.83 -1.57
C ARG A 130 0.98 10.12 -0.41
N ALA A 131 1.58 9.06 0.12
CA ALA A 131 1.07 8.36 1.30
C ALA A 131 0.97 9.30 2.51
N THR A 132 2.02 10.08 2.78
CA THR A 132 2.06 11.05 3.89
C THR A 132 1.01 12.15 3.72
N ALA A 133 0.90 12.73 2.52
CA ALA A 133 -0.09 13.75 2.21
C ALA A 133 -1.53 13.21 2.33
N GLY A 134 -1.76 12.00 1.84
CA GLY A 134 -3.04 11.32 1.92
C GLY A 134 -3.47 11.02 3.35
N MET A 135 -2.54 10.53 4.18
CA MET A 135 -2.76 10.33 5.62
C MET A 135 -3.14 11.64 6.32
N ALA A 136 -2.38 12.72 6.08
CA ALA A 136 -2.69 14.03 6.65
C ALA A 136 -4.08 14.53 6.21
N HIS A 137 -4.43 14.34 4.93
CA HIS A 137 -5.75 14.68 4.40
C HIS A 137 -6.87 13.88 5.09
N MET A 138 -6.71 12.56 5.25
CA MET A 138 -7.69 11.72 5.94
C MET A 138 -7.86 12.07 7.41
N LEU A 139 -6.77 12.29 8.13
CA LEU A 139 -6.79 12.63 9.56
C LEU A 139 -7.40 14.02 9.83
N THR A 140 -7.36 14.93 8.86
CA THR A 140 -7.88 16.31 9.06
C THR A 140 -9.31 16.48 8.52
N ARG A 141 -9.66 15.80 7.43
CA ARG A 141 -10.95 16.02 6.74
C ARG A 141 -11.94 14.88 6.90
N SER A 142 -11.48 13.63 6.93
CA SER A 142 -12.35 12.44 6.94
C SER A 142 -12.59 11.90 8.34
N VAL A 143 -11.52 11.66 9.12
CA VAL A 143 -11.60 11.05 10.45
C VAL A 143 -11.46 12.11 11.53
N ARG A 144 -12.50 12.92 11.68
CA ARG A 144 -12.58 13.93 12.75
C ARG A 144 -13.01 13.29 14.06
N LEU A 145 -12.55 13.87 15.17
CA LEU A 145 -13.03 13.46 16.50
C LEU A 145 -14.53 13.76 16.62
N PRO A 146 -15.31 12.89 17.27
CA PRO A 146 -16.72 13.14 17.55
C PRO A 146 -16.83 14.20 18.64
N ILE A 147 -16.73 15.47 18.25
CA ILE A 147 -16.92 16.60 19.17
C ILE A 147 -18.43 16.77 19.34
N PRO A 148 -18.95 16.73 20.58
CA PRO A 148 -20.37 16.91 20.80
C PRO A 148 -20.82 18.27 20.29
N THR A 149 -21.84 18.27 19.43
CA THR A 149 -22.39 19.52 18.91
C THR A 149 -23.07 20.31 20.03
N PRO A 150 -23.17 21.66 19.93
CA PRO A 150 -23.89 22.46 20.93
C PRO A 150 -25.32 21.96 21.18
N LYS A 151 -25.99 21.43 20.15
CA LYS A 151 -27.32 20.82 20.27
C LYS A 151 -27.32 19.55 21.12
N GLN A 152 -26.27 18.73 21.04
CA GLN A 152 -26.12 17.53 21.85
C GLN A 152 -25.81 17.89 23.31
N LEU A 153 -24.95 18.89 23.52
CA LEU A 153 -24.70 19.45 24.86
C LEU A 153 -25.98 20.06 25.46
N ASP A 154 -26.76 20.79 24.67
CA ASP A 154 -28.06 21.32 25.09
C ASP A 154 -29.07 20.22 25.36
N LYS A 155 -29.06 19.13 24.58
CA LYS A 155 -29.90 17.95 24.85
C LYS A 155 -29.50 17.33 26.18
N ALA A 156 -28.20 17.12 26.44
CA ALA A 156 -27.70 16.61 27.71
C ALA A 156 -28.10 17.52 28.89
N ARG A 157 -27.98 18.85 28.71
CA ARG A 157 -28.42 19.86 29.69
C ARG A 157 -29.93 19.81 29.94
N ARG A 158 -30.75 19.74 28.88
CA ARG A 158 -32.21 19.59 28.98
C ARG A 158 -32.62 18.30 29.67
N THR A 159 -31.86 17.22 29.48
CA THR A 159 -32.07 15.95 30.18
C THR A 159 -31.88 16.12 31.68
N GLY A 160 -30.86 16.87 32.12
CA GLY A 160 -30.67 17.25 33.52
C GLY A 160 -31.85 18.06 34.09
N ASN A 161 -32.35 19.02 33.32
CA ASN A 161 -33.47 19.89 33.72
C ASN A 161 -34.86 19.23 33.61
N MET A 162 -34.97 17.95 33.24
CA MET A 162 -36.29 17.31 33.08
C MET A 162 -37.04 17.09 34.41
N PHE A 163 -36.38 17.19 35.57
CA PHE A 163 -37.03 17.09 36.88
C PHE A 163 -38.18 18.08 37.01
N GLU A 164 -37.91 19.33 36.65
CA GLU A 164 -38.85 20.45 36.76
C GLU A 164 -40.06 20.28 35.86
N LYS A 165 -39.93 19.42 34.84
CA LYS A 165 -41.00 19.12 33.87
C LYS A 165 -41.77 17.85 34.22
N GLN A 166 -41.42 17.16 35.31
CA GLN A 166 -42.18 16.00 35.76
C GLN A 166 -43.52 16.43 36.36
N ARG A 167 -44.56 15.61 36.18
CA ARG A 167 -45.87 15.88 36.78
C ARG A 167 -45.73 15.82 38.29
N VAL A 168 -46.36 16.75 39.01
CA VAL A 168 -46.34 16.79 40.49
C VAL A 168 -46.73 15.43 41.10
N THR A 169 -47.66 14.70 40.47
CA THR A 169 -48.07 13.35 40.88
C THR A 169 -46.96 12.31 40.80
N ASP A 170 -46.02 12.45 39.87
CA ASP A 170 -44.86 11.57 39.74
C ASP A 170 -43.77 11.94 40.75
N VAL A 171 -43.61 13.24 41.03
CA VAL A 171 -42.65 13.77 42.02
C VAL A 171 -43.04 13.40 43.45
N LEU A 172 -44.33 13.24 43.75
CA LEU A 172 -44.84 12.84 45.08
C LEU A 172 -45.10 11.34 45.24
N ARG A 173 -44.69 10.51 44.28
CA ARG A 173 -45.01 9.08 44.29
C ARG A 173 -44.20 8.31 45.34
N VAL A 174 -44.87 7.63 46.27
CA VAL A 174 -44.19 6.70 47.19
C VAL A 174 -43.90 5.38 46.45
N PRO A 175 -42.63 4.93 46.38
CA PRO A 175 -42.29 3.64 45.76
C PRO A 175 -43.06 2.50 46.43
N PHE A 176 -43.49 1.52 45.64
CA PHE A 176 -44.17 0.28 46.07
C PHE A 176 -45.57 0.42 46.69
N VAL A 177 -45.98 1.61 47.17
CA VAL A 177 -47.29 1.82 47.82
C VAL A 177 -48.37 2.26 46.83
N VAL A 178 -48.05 3.16 45.90
CA VAL A 178 -49.04 3.67 44.94
C VAL A 178 -48.94 2.88 43.62
N PRO A 179 -49.96 2.05 43.28
CA PRO A 179 -50.00 1.36 42.00
C PRO A 179 -49.99 2.38 40.87
N ALA A 180 -49.15 2.15 39.86
CA ALA A 180 -48.96 3.10 38.78
C ALA A 180 -50.30 3.38 38.07
N PRO A 181 -50.64 4.65 37.78
CA PRO A 181 -51.86 4.98 37.05
C PRO A 181 -51.84 4.29 35.68
N LYS A 182 -52.87 3.48 35.41
CA LYS A 182 -53.05 2.78 34.13
C LYS A 182 -53.01 3.81 33.00
N ALA A 183 -52.06 3.67 32.09
CA ALA A 183 -52.01 4.48 30.88
C ALA A 183 -53.32 4.30 30.12
N LYS A 184 -54.01 5.39 29.74
CA LYS A 184 -55.00 5.32 28.67
C LYS A 184 -54.26 4.78 27.43
N LYS A 185 -54.60 3.57 27.00
CA LYS A 185 -54.10 2.95 25.77
C LYS A 185 -54.35 3.94 24.63
N SER A 186 -53.28 4.54 24.07
CA SER A 186 -53.40 5.13 22.75
C SER A 186 -53.65 4.00 21.77
N THR A 187 -54.74 4.07 21.03
CA THR A 187 -55.40 3.02 20.23
C THR A 187 -54.61 2.51 19.01
N ALA A 188 -53.29 2.66 18.96
CA ALA A 188 -52.48 2.30 17.79
C ALA A 188 -51.36 1.30 18.14
N ALA A 189 -51.75 0.05 18.43
CA ALA A 189 -51.02 -1.20 18.13
C ALA A 189 -51.52 -2.35 19.04
N PRO A 190 -51.78 -3.56 18.50
CA PRO A 190 -52.15 -4.73 19.31
C PRO A 190 -50.88 -5.38 19.86
N GLN A 191 -50.60 -5.19 21.14
CA GLN A 191 -49.64 -6.03 21.86
C GLN A 191 -50.30 -6.69 23.07
N SER A 192 -50.23 -8.03 23.05
CA SER A 192 -50.14 -8.97 24.16
C SER A 192 -50.67 -8.48 25.52
N LYS A 193 -51.86 -8.97 25.90
CA LYS A 193 -52.50 -8.76 27.20
C LYS A 193 -52.11 -9.90 28.16
N THR A 194 -50.94 -9.86 28.79
CA THR A 194 -50.71 -10.59 30.06
C THR A 194 -49.39 -10.15 30.67
N GLY A 195 -49.45 -9.22 31.62
CA GLY A 195 -48.29 -8.77 32.37
C GLY A 195 -48.53 -7.38 32.94
N THR A 196 -48.60 -7.28 34.26
CA THR A 196 -48.73 -6.05 35.04
C THR A 196 -47.43 -5.24 34.93
N GLN A 197 -47.08 -4.76 33.73
CA GLN A 197 -45.88 -3.97 33.51
C GLN A 197 -46.01 -2.65 34.26
N ARG A 198 -45.21 -2.52 35.33
CA ARG A 198 -45.05 -1.30 36.09
C ARG A 198 -44.66 -0.18 35.12
N ARG A 199 -45.52 0.83 35.00
CA ARG A 199 -45.27 1.95 34.09
C ARG A 199 -44.04 2.71 34.56
N MET A 200 -42.96 2.62 33.79
CA MET A 200 -41.71 3.32 34.06
C MET A 200 -41.89 4.82 33.79
N PRO A 201 -41.13 5.72 34.44
CA PRO A 201 -41.23 7.15 34.21
C PRO A 201 -41.12 7.52 32.73
N LYS A 202 -41.75 8.63 32.30
CA LYS A 202 -41.72 9.04 30.88
C LYS A 202 -40.29 9.20 30.35
N TRP A 203 -39.38 9.72 31.17
CA TRP A 203 -37.97 9.82 30.81
C TRP A 203 -37.32 8.44 30.56
N TYR A 204 -37.69 7.42 31.34
CA TYR A 204 -37.17 6.07 31.16
C TYR A 204 -37.78 5.46 29.91
N GLN A 205 -39.05 5.72 29.64
CA GLN A 205 -39.66 5.30 28.38
C GLN A 205 -39.02 6.02 27.20
N ASP A 206 -38.67 7.30 27.30
CA ASP A 206 -37.99 8.04 26.25
C ASP A 206 -36.55 7.54 26.06
N GLU A 207 -35.83 7.22 27.14
CA GLU A 207 -34.49 6.61 27.10
C GLU A 207 -34.53 5.17 26.58
N ALA A 208 -35.43 4.33 27.08
CA ALA A 208 -35.66 2.97 26.59
C ALA A 208 -36.20 2.98 25.16
N LYS A 209 -36.94 4.01 24.75
CA LYS A 209 -37.38 4.21 23.37
C LYS A 209 -36.19 4.69 22.52
N GLU A 210 -35.32 5.56 23.03
CA GLU A 210 -34.07 5.90 22.36
C GLU A 210 -33.11 4.70 22.26
N LEU A 211 -33.06 3.82 23.26
CA LEU A 211 -32.22 2.61 23.29
C LEU A 211 -32.82 1.47 22.46
N HIS A 212 -34.12 1.20 22.56
CA HIS A 212 -34.79 0.04 21.97
C HIS A 212 -35.66 0.34 20.74
N THR A 213 -36.21 1.55 20.59
CA THR A 213 -36.85 1.95 19.31
C THR A 213 -35.93 2.69 18.39
N SER A 214 -34.69 2.97 18.81
CA SER A 214 -33.66 2.96 17.80
C SER A 214 -33.69 1.55 17.21
N LYS A 215 -34.15 1.47 15.96
CA LYS A 215 -33.56 0.58 14.97
C LYS A 215 -32.07 0.96 14.72
N GLY A 216 -31.40 1.48 15.74
CA GLY A 216 -30.07 2.06 15.82
C GLY A 216 -29.15 1.25 16.75
N ALA A 217 -29.58 0.08 17.22
CA ALA A 217 -28.72 -1.06 16.89
C ALA A 217 -28.63 -1.02 15.36
N ALA A 218 -27.50 -0.51 14.81
CA ALA A 218 -27.29 -0.38 13.37
C ALA A 218 -27.99 -1.55 12.70
N PRO A 219 -28.94 -1.32 11.77
CA PRO A 219 -29.70 -2.41 11.13
C PRO A 219 -28.66 -3.41 10.69
N ALA A 220 -28.60 -4.57 11.38
CA ALA A 220 -27.42 -5.44 11.49
C ALA A 220 -26.52 -5.22 10.29
N ALA A 221 -25.51 -4.34 10.45
CA ALA A 221 -24.82 -3.62 9.38
C ALA A 221 -24.87 -4.44 8.11
N THR A 222 -25.69 -4.02 7.11
CA THR A 222 -26.08 -4.84 5.93
C THR A 222 -25.06 -5.93 5.70
N ARG A 223 -25.34 -7.16 6.18
CA ARG A 223 -24.34 -8.22 6.37
C ARG A 223 -23.36 -8.22 5.19
N GLY A 224 -22.13 -7.80 5.43
CA GLY A 224 -21.06 -7.74 4.41
C GLY A 224 -20.67 -6.36 3.86
N ALA A 225 -21.32 -5.25 4.24
CA ALA A 225 -20.87 -3.92 3.84
C ALA A 225 -19.65 -3.45 4.64
N ASN A 226 -18.67 -2.84 3.98
CA ASN A 226 -17.46 -2.38 4.65
C ASN A 226 -17.69 -1.19 5.58
N PRO A 227 -16.84 -1.04 6.60
CA PRO A 227 -16.64 0.24 7.25
C PRO A 227 -16.22 1.30 6.23
N GLU A 228 -16.94 2.43 6.22
CA GLU A 228 -16.70 3.54 5.29
C GLU A 228 -15.26 4.07 5.35
N HIS A 229 -14.64 4.09 6.55
CA HIS A 229 -13.27 4.58 6.69
C HIS A 229 -12.23 3.68 5.99
N PHE A 230 -12.48 2.37 5.88
CA PHE A 230 -11.62 1.46 5.14
C PHE A 230 -11.77 1.65 3.63
N GLU A 231 -12.98 1.89 3.14
CA GLU A 231 -13.20 2.22 1.73
C GLU A 231 -12.54 3.56 1.36
N LEU A 232 -12.65 4.56 2.25
CA LEU A 232 -11.96 5.84 2.09
C LEU A 232 -10.43 5.67 2.06
N TYR A 233 -9.87 4.84 2.94
CA TYR A 233 -8.43 4.57 2.95
C TYR A 233 -7.97 3.81 1.71
N ARG A 234 -8.76 2.87 1.20
CA ARG A 234 -8.44 2.13 -0.02
C ARG A 234 -8.49 3.00 -1.27
N GLY A 235 -9.50 3.87 -1.37
CA GLY A 235 -9.55 4.88 -2.43
C GLY A 235 -8.33 5.81 -2.37
N LEU A 236 -7.83 6.09 -1.16
CA LEU A 236 -6.60 6.85 -0.98
C LEU A 236 -5.35 6.05 -1.39
N GLN A 237 -5.25 4.76 -1.02
CA GLN A 237 -4.14 3.88 -1.41
C GLN A 237 -3.93 3.81 -2.92
N GLN A 238 -4.99 3.89 -3.71
CA GLN A 238 -4.91 3.91 -5.18
C GLN A 238 -4.06 5.08 -5.72
N GLU A 239 -3.88 6.17 -4.98
CA GLU A 239 -3.06 7.31 -5.42
C GLU A 239 -1.55 7.01 -5.43
N TRP A 240 -1.07 6.13 -4.56
CA TRP A 240 0.36 5.78 -4.47
C TRP A 240 0.68 4.32 -4.79
N ALA A 241 -0.30 3.40 -4.74
CA ALA A 241 -0.07 1.97 -4.94
C ALA A 241 0.64 1.67 -6.27
N VAL A 242 0.31 2.39 -7.34
CA VAL A 242 0.97 2.21 -8.64
C VAL A 242 2.45 2.62 -8.59
N HIS A 243 2.79 3.70 -7.88
CA HIS A 243 4.19 4.13 -7.71
C HIS A 243 4.98 3.09 -6.90
N ASP A 244 4.38 2.54 -5.84
CA ASP A 244 4.95 1.46 -5.03
C ASP A 244 5.24 0.20 -5.87
N CYS A 245 4.28 -0.22 -6.69
CA CYS A 245 4.45 -1.36 -7.61
C CYS A 245 5.64 -1.15 -8.57
N TYR A 246 5.67 -0.01 -9.27
CA TYR A 246 6.74 0.27 -10.22
C TYR A 246 8.09 0.57 -9.57
N ALA A 247 8.12 1.03 -8.32
CA ALA A 247 9.35 1.06 -7.55
C ALA A 247 9.90 -0.37 -7.40
N ARG A 248 9.08 -1.34 -6.97
CA ARG A 248 9.53 -2.73 -6.86
C ARG A 248 9.97 -3.33 -8.20
N ILE A 249 9.23 -3.10 -9.29
CA ILE A 249 9.63 -3.54 -10.63
C ILE A 249 10.97 -2.88 -11.02
N GLY A 250 11.13 -1.59 -10.71
CA GLY A 250 12.38 -0.86 -10.92
C GLY A 250 13.58 -1.48 -10.19
N ILE A 251 13.40 -1.97 -8.96
CA ILE A 251 14.46 -2.70 -8.22
C ILE A 251 14.92 -3.93 -9.00
N LEU A 252 13.99 -4.78 -9.43
CA LEU A 252 14.30 -6.00 -10.19
C LEU A 252 15.09 -5.66 -11.47
N TYR A 253 14.67 -4.63 -12.20
CA TYR A 253 15.27 -4.26 -13.48
C TYR A 253 16.66 -3.68 -13.29
N PHE A 254 16.81 -2.82 -12.28
CA PHE A 254 18.09 -2.31 -11.85
C PHE A 254 19.06 -3.45 -11.52
N PHE A 255 18.68 -4.36 -10.61
CA PHE A 255 19.57 -5.43 -10.16
C PHE A 255 19.93 -6.41 -11.27
N THR A 256 18.98 -6.75 -12.14
CA THR A 256 19.22 -7.63 -13.30
C THR A 256 20.34 -7.09 -14.18
N HIS A 257 20.27 -5.80 -14.53
CA HIS A 257 21.28 -5.15 -15.34
C HIS A 257 22.58 -4.92 -14.56
N TRP A 258 22.51 -4.52 -13.29
CA TRP A 258 23.68 -4.26 -12.46
C TRP A 258 24.49 -5.52 -12.17
N ILE A 259 23.86 -6.65 -11.83
CA ILE A 259 24.55 -7.93 -11.59
C ILE A 259 25.27 -8.40 -12.86
N THR A 260 24.61 -8.28 -14.03
CA THR A 260 25.24 -8.63 -15.31
C THR A 260 26.45 -7.73 -15.58
N ALA A 261 26.31 -6.40 -15.39
CA ALA A 261 27.41 -5.46 -15.56
C ALA A 261 28.57 -5.70 -14.59
N ALA A 262 28.27 -6.00 -13.32
CA ALA A 262 29.26 -6.33 -12.30
C ALA A 262 30.01 -7.62 -12.65
N SER A 263 29.30 -8.66 -13.10
CA SER A 263 29.91 -9.91 -13.57
C SER A 263 30.87 -9.66 -14.73
N ILE A 264 30.45 -8.89 -15.73
CA ILE A 264 31.29 -8.56 -16.89
C ILE A 264 32.51 -7.74 -16.46
N TYR A 265 32.33 -6.77 -15.55
CA TYR A 265 33.44 -6.00 -14.99
C TYR A 265 34.47 -6.90 -14.29
N THR A 266 34.01 -7.85 -13.46
CA THR A 266 34.89 -8.83 -12.80
C THR A 266 35.65 -9.67 -13.82
N GLN A 267 35.01 -10.14 -14.89
CA GLN A 267 35.67 -10.87 -15.98
C GLN A 267 36.79 -10.04 -16.60
N CYS A 268 36.47 -8.80 -17.01
CA CYS A 268 37.43 -7.90 -17.65
C CYS A 268 38.61 -7.57 -16.74
N HIS A 269 38.38 -7.38 -15.44
CA HIS A 269 39.46 -7.17 -14.47
C HIS A 269 40.35 -8.41 -14.31
N CYS A 270 39.74 -9.60 -14.16
CA CYS A 270 40.49 -10.86 -14.01
C CYS A 270 41.32 -11.21 -15.26
N PHE A 271 40.80 -10.99 -16.47
CA PHE A 271 41.54 -11.24 -17.71
C PHE A 271 42.58 -10.15 -18.00
N GLY A 272 42.16 -8.88 -17.95
CA GLY A 272 42.98 -7.74 -18.37
C GLY A 272 44.12 -7.44 -17.41
N GLU A 273 43.86 -7.47 -16.09
CA GLU A 273 44.83 -7.02 -15.08
C GLU A 273 45.47 -8.20 -14.35
N LEU A 274 44.67 -9.14 -13.86
CA LEU A 274 45.18 -10.26 -13.05
C LEU A 274 45.70 -11.44 -13.89
N ARG A 275 45.32 -11.51 -15.17
CA ARG A 275 45.60 -12.63 -16.09
C ARG A 275 45.22 -13.99 -15.48
N ALA A 276 44.11 -14.03 -14.74
CA ALA A 276 43.69 -15.18 -13.97
C ALA A 276 42.37 -15.74 -14.51
N LEU A 277 42.46 -16.83 -15.28
CA LEU A 277 41.32 -17.47 -15.95
C LEU A 277 40.29 -18.01 -14.95
N TRP A 278 40.73 -18.83 -13.99
CA TRP A 278 39.81 -19.51 -13.07
C TRP A 278 39.05 -18.54 -12.14
N PRO A 279 39.67 -17.47 -11.60
CA PRO A 279 38.93 -16.42 -10.90
C PRO A 279 37.86 -15.73 -11.75
N ALA A 280 38.09 -15.52 -13.05
CA ALA A 280 37.07 -14.95 -13.93
C ALA A 280 35.84 -15.86 -14.03
N TRP A 281 36.04 -17.16 -14.20
CA TRP A 281 34.96 -18.16 -14.24
C TRP A 281 34.22 -18.28 -12.92
N SER A 282 34.93 -18.40 -11.80
CA SER A 282 34.31 -18.56 -10.48
C SER A 282 33.54 -17.31 -10.06
N GLY A 283 34.10 -16.11 -10.29
CA GLY A 283 33.41 -14.84 -10.04
C GLY A 283 32.13 -14.71 -10.87
N SER A 284 32.20 -15.05 -12.16
CA SER A 284 31.03 -15.02 -13.05
C SER A 284 29.95 -15.99 -12.59
N LEU A 285 30.32 -17.20 -12.20
CA LEU A 285 29.38 -18.22 -11.75
C LEU A 285 28.59 -17.76 -10.52
N VAL A 286 29.26 -17.11 -9.56
CA VAL A 286 28.60 -16.55 -8.37
C VAL A 286 27.53 -15.52 -8.77
N PHE A 287 27.86 -14.59 -9.67
CA PHE A 287 26.88 -13.60 -10.15
C PHE A 287 25.75 -14.25 -10.97
N CYS A 288 26.05 -15.26 -11.79
CA CYS A 288 25.04 -15.97 -12.58
C CYS A 288 24.03 -16.69 -11.67
N VAL A 289 24.51 -17.40 -10.63
CA VAL A 289 23.64 -18.07 -9.66
C VAL A 289 22.84 -17.05 -8.86
N ALA A 290 23.45 -15.96 -8.40
CA ALA A 290 22.74 -14.91 -7.69
C ALA A 290 21.63 -14.28 -8.55
N HIS A 291 21.92 -14.00 -9.82
CA HIS A 291 20.96 -13.47 -10.78
C HIS A 291 19.82 -14.47 -11.02
N TRP A 292 20.12 -15.76 -11.20
CA TRP A 292 19.12 -16.80 -11.39
C TRP A 292 18.21 -16.95 -10.16
N CYS A 293 18.77 -17.00 -8.95
CA CYS A 293 18.01 -17.06 -7.70
C CYS A 293 17.08 -15.84 -7.56
N MET A 294 17.58 -14.64 -7.87
CA MET A 294 16.77 -13.41 -7.82
C MET A 294 15.56 -13.50 -8.78
N LEU A 295 15.78 -13.89 -10.04
CA LEU A 295 14.68 -14.01 -11.01
C LEU A 295 13.65 -15.07 -10.57
N LYS A 296 14.09 -16.18 -9.97
CA LYS A 296 13.18 -17.21 -9.44
C LYS A 296 12.39 -16.80 -8.21
N LEU A 297 12.90 -15.86 -7.40
CA LEU A 297 12.18 -15.33 -6.25
C LEU A 297 11.17 -14.25 -6.65
N ASP A 298 11.52 -13.40 -7.61
CA ASP A 298 10.72 -12.23 -7.97
C ASP A 298 9.72 -12.48 -9.11
N ILE A 299 10.02 -13.38 -10.04
CA ILE A 299 9.12 -13.71 -11.16
C ILE A 299 8.39 -15.01 -10.85
N GLN A 300 7.13 -14.90 -10.44
CA GLN A 300 6.25 -16.04 -10.27
C GLN A 300 5.57 -16.35 -11.61
N GLU A 301 5.68 -17.60 -12.07
CA GLU A 301 5.11 -18.07 -13.32
C GLU A 301 3.57 -18.14 -13.20
N GLU A 302 2.85 -17.13 -13.69
CA GLU A 302 1.40 -17.21 -13.90
C GLU A 302 1.10 -17.64 -15.35
N SER A 303 0.49 -18.81 -15.46
CA SER A 303 0.43 -19.74 -16.59
C SER A 303 -0.28 -19.29 -17.90
N ASP A 304 -0.64 -18.02 -18.11
CA ASP A 304 -1.64 -17.67 -19.16
C ASP A 304 -1.21 -16.67 -20.25
N SER A 305 0.06 -16.24 -20.29
CA SER A 305 0.56 -15.38 -21.39
C SER A 305 0.85 -16.19 -22.68
N LYS A 306 0.46 -15.64 -23.85
CA LYS A 306 0.24 -16.40 -25.09
C LYS A 306 1.31 -16.32 -26.18
N PHE A 307 2.42 -15.60 -26.02
CA PHE A 307 3.44 -15.55 -27.09
C PHE A 307 4.89 -15.50 -26.61
N LEU A 308 5.27 -14.52 -25.80
CA LEU A 308 6.64 -14.41 -25.30
C LEU A 308 6.86 -15.17 -23.97
N ALA A 309 5.80 -15.43 -23.20
CA ALA A 309 5.91 -16.23 -21.98
C ALA A 309 6.24 -17.72 -22.19
N GLN A 310 6.17 -18.22 -23.43
CA GLN A 310 6.64 -19.58 -23.73
C GLN A 310 8.16 -19.67 -23.78
N LEU A 311 8.86 -18.55 -23.97
CA LEU A 311 10.31 -18.54 -23.96
C LEU A 311 10.80 -18.38 -22.52
N PRO A 312 11.47 -19.39 -21.93
CA PRO A 312 11.98 -19.35 -20.56
C PRO A 312 13.26 -18.48 -20.47
N ILE A 313 13.20 -17.26 -20.99
CA ILE A 313 14.35 -16.36 -21.09
C ILE A 313 14.86 -15.95 -19.69
N GLU A 314 14.00 -15.97 -18.67
CA GLU A 314 14.37 -15.79 -17.26
C GLU A 314 15.38 -16.85 -16.80
N ASN A 315 15.31 -18.06 -17.37
CA ASN A 315 16.25 -19.14 -17.04
C ASN A 315 17.56 -19.03 -17.84
N VAL A 316 17.56 -18.29 -18.95
CA VAL A 316 18.71 -18.22 -19.87
C VAL A 316 19.55 -16.96 -19.62
N VAL A 317 18.91 -15.81 -19.41
CA VAL A 317 19.62 -14.52 -19.23
C VAL A 317 20.65 -14.51 -18.10
N PRO A 318 20.47 -15.21 -16.97
CA PRO A 318 21.49 -15.25 -15.92
C PRO A 318 22.81 -15.88 -16.36
N PHE A 319 22.79 -16.73 -17.38
CA PHE A 319 23.97 -17.45 -17.88
C PHE A 319 24.73 -16.70 -18.97
N THR A 320 24.23 -15.56 -19.46
CA THR A 320 24.92 -14.76 -20.48
C THR A 320 26.37 -14.39 -20.10
N PRO A 321 26.68 -14.01 -18.83
CA PRO A 321 28.07 -13.80 -18.44
C PRO A 321 28.96 -15.04 -18.58
N MET A 322 28.42 -16.26 -18.45
CA MET A 322 29.19 -17.49 -18.71
C MET A 322 29.49 -17.71 -20.20
N ILE A 323 28.61 -17.26 -21.08
CA ILE A 323 28.87 -17.29 -22.53
C ILE A 323 29.98 -16.30 -22.86
N LEU A 324 29.95 -15.12 -22.24
CA LEU A 324 30.96 -14.08 -22.44
C LEU A 324 32.33 -14.44 -21.85
N VAL A 325 32.39 -15.05 -20.67
CA VAL A 325 33.66 -15.51 -20.09
C VAL A 325 34.29 -16.62 -20.95
N ALA A 326 33.48 -17.49 -21.56
CA ALA A 326 33.96 -18.49 -22.52
C ALA A 326 34.51 -17.84 -23.79
N ALA A 327 33.81 -16.86 -24.35
CA ALA A 327 34.28 -16.09 -25.50
C ALA A 327 35.62 -15.37 -25.21
N MET A 328 35.72 -14.71 -24.05
CA MET A 328 36.97 -14.09 -23.60
C MET A 328 38.09 -15.11 -23.38
N SER A 329 37.77 -16.27 -22.81
CA SER A 329 38.77 -17.33 -22.60
C SER A 329 39.39 -17.77 -23.94
N LEU A 330 38.57 -17.93 -24.97
CA LEU A 330 39.04 -18.26 -26.32
C LEU A 330 39.90 -17.13 -26.89
N ASP A 331 39.42 -15.89 -26.80
CA ASP A 331 40.11 -14.70 -27.32
C ASP A 331 41.51 -14.54 -26.74
N TYR A 332 41.68 -14.73 -25.42
CA TYR A 332 42.99 -14.65 -24.76
C TYR A 332 43.85 -15.92 -24.89
N SER A 333 43.28 -17.06 -25.29
CA SER A 333 44.02 -18.33 -25.44
C SER A 333 44.72 -18.48 -26.78
N VAL A 334 44.26 -17.73 -27.80
CA VAL A 334 44.71 -17.88 -29.18
C VAL A 334 45.96 -17.04 -29.40
N LEU A 335 47.13 -17.68 -29.28
CA LEU A 335 48.44 -17.08 -29.61
C LEU A 335 48.56 -16.73 -31.10
N VAL A 336 47.94 -17.54 -31.97
CA VAL A 336 47.92 -17.33 -33.43
C VAL A 336 46.46 -17.34 -33.89
N PRO A 337 45.93 -16.20 -34.38
CA PRO A 337 44.54 -16.08 -34.78
C PRO A 337 44.20 -17.10 -35.88
N ASN A 338 43.26 -18.00 -35.58
CA ASN A 338 42.62 -18.86 -36.57
C ASN A 338 41.23 -18.29 -36.86
N ASP A 339 40.89 -18.14 -38.13
CA ASP A 339 39.58 -17.63 -38.59
C ASP A 339 38.41 -18.39 -37.96
N GLY A 340 38.56 -19.70 -37.74
CA GLY A 340 37.54 -20.53 -37.08
C GLY A 340 37.29 -20.13 -35.62
N TRP A 341 38.35 -19.82 -34.87
CA TRP A 341 38.22 -19.38 -33.47
C TRP A 341 37.61 -17.98 -33.38
N ILE A 342 38.04 -17.08 -34.27
CA ILE A 342 37.49 -15.74 -34.37
C ILE A 342 35.98 -15.79 -34.67
N ALA A 343 35.58 -16.60 -35.65
CA ALA A 343 34.17 -16.80 -35.98
C ALA A 343 33.37 -17.33 -34.79
N LEU A 344 33.90 -18.31 -34.04
CA LEU A 344 33.25 -18.85 -32.85
C LEU A 344 33.06 -17.79 -31.75
N ILE A 345 34.08 -16.96 -31.48
CA ILE A 345 33.99 -15.86 -30.51
C ILE A 345 32.87 -14.89 -30.89
N TYR A 346 32.78 -14.53 -32.17
CA TYR A 346 31.70 -13.67 -32.67
C TYR A 346 30.32 -14.29 -32.55
N VAL A 347 30.18 -15.59 -32.82
CA VAL A 347 28.91 -16.31 -32.62
C VAL A 347 28.49 -16.26 -31.15
N LEU A 348 29.39 -16.56 -30.22
CA LEU A 348 29.11 -16.49 -28.78
C LEU A 348 28.72 -15.07 -28.34
N ALA A 349 29.41 -14.05 -28.84
CA ALA A 349 29.09 -12.65 -28.58
C ALA A 349 27.69 -12.29 -29.11
N TRP A 350 27.35 -12.66 -30.35
CA TRP A 350 26.04 -12.39 -30.94
C TRP A 350 24.90 -13.09 -30.19
N VAL A 351 25.12 -14.34 -29.76
CA VAL A 351 24.17 -15.05 -28.90
C VAL A 351 23.91 -14.25 -27.61
N ALA A 352 24.95 -13.72 -26.96
CA ALA A 352 24.80 -12.89 -25.78
C ALA A 352 24.00 -11.59 -26.05
N TYR A 353 24.26 -10.90 -27.16
CA TYR A 353 23.46 -9.73 -27.58
C TYR A 353 21.99 -10.07 -27.80
N ILE A 354 21.71 -11.17 -28.49
CA ILE A 354 20.34 -11.61 -28.77
C ILE A 354 19.61 -11.97 -27.47
N ILE A 355 20.26 -12.69 -26.55
CA ILE A 355 19.67 -13.02 -25.24
C ILE A 355 19.28 -11.76 -24.47
N HIS A 356 20.17 -10.75 -24.40
CA HIS A 356 19.87 -9.50 -23.72
C HIS A 356 18.80 -8.64 -24.42
N PHE A 357 18.76 -8.65 -25.75
CA PHE A 357 17.70 -7.98 -26.50
C PHE A 357 16.33 -8.63 -26.26
N VAL A 358 16.25 -9.96 -26.36
CA VAL A 358 15.03 -10.71 -26.05
C VAL A 358 14.62 -10.51 -24.59
N TRP A 359 15.60 -10.43 -23.68
CA TRP A 359 15.34 -10.09 -22.29
C TRP A 359 14.74 -8.69 -22.13
N ALA A 360 15.24 -7.68 -22.83
CA ALA A 360 14.66 -6.33 -22.80
C ALA A 360 13.19 -6.31 -23.30
N LEU A 361 12.86 -7.13 -24.31
CA LEU A 361 11.47 -7.32 -24.76
C LEU A 361 10.63 -8.04 -23.71
N ARG A 362 11.19 -9.06 -23.03
CA ARG A 362 10.50 -9.77 -21.96
C ARG A 362 10.22 -8.86 -20.77
N LEU A 363 11.16 -8.01 -20.40
CA LEU A 363 10.95 -6.97 -19.39
C LEU A 363 9.74 -6.10 -19.78
N PHE A 364 9.64 -5.62 -21.02
CA PHE A 364 8.46 -4.86 -21.46
C PHE A 364 7.12 -5.56 -21.19
N GLU A 365 7.05 -6.87 -21.46
CA GLU A 365 5.86 -7.67 -21.17
C GLU A 365 5.60 -7.80 -19.67
N LEU A 366 6.64 -8.11 -18.88
CA LEU A 366 6.52 -8.29 -17.43
C LEU A 366 6.07 -7.02 -16.70
N ALA A 367 6.48 -5.84 -17.17
CA ALA A 367 6.05 -4.57 -16.58
C ALA A 367 4.65 -4.13 -17.04
N MET A 368 4.08 -4.76 -18.07
CA MET A 368 2.79 -4.34 -18.60
C MET A 368 1.68 -4.60 -17.57
N PRO A 369 0.83 -3.60 -17.25
CA PRO A 369 -0.31 -3.82 -16.38
C PRO A 369 -1.31 -4.74 -17.06
N HIS A 370 -1.62 -5.88 -16.44
CA HIS A 370 -2.61 -6.83 -16.92
C HIS A 370 -3.91 -6.65 -16.12
N PRO A 371 -5.03 -6.23 -16.75
CA PRO A 371 -6.30 -6.15 -16.06
C PRO A 371 -6.70 -7.55 -15.60
N GLN A 372 -6.75 -7.76 -14.29
CA GLN A 372 -7.13 -9.03 -13.69
C GLN A 372 -8.38 -8.82 -12.84
N ALA A 373 -9.36 -9.71 -12.94
CA ALA A 373 -10.51 -9.65 -12.05
C ALA A 373 -10.06 -9.76 -10.60
N ASP A 374 -10.66 -8.95 -9.72
CA ASP A 374 -10.49 -9.01 -8.27
C ASP A 374 -10.63 -10.47 -7.78
N PRO A 375 -9.54 -11.12 -7.31
CA PRO A 375 -9.69 -12.42 -6.70
C PRO A 375 -10.55 -12.28 -5.44
N PRO A 376 -11.29 -13.34 -5.06
CA PRO A 376 -12.06 -13.33 -3.83
C PRO A 376 -11.11 -13.11 -2.65
N GLU A 377 -11.47 -12.19 -1.76
CA GLU A 377 -10.67 -11.95 -0.57
C GLU A 377 -10.79 -13.11 0.40
N VAL A 378 -9.63 -13.66 0.76
CA VAL A 378 -9.50 -14.71 1.75
C VAL A 378 -8.63 -14.16 2.87
N ALA A 379 -9.09 -14.27 4.11
CA ALA A 379 -8.30 -13.86 5.27
C ALA A 379 -6.91 -14.52 5.27
N GLY A 380 -5.87 -13.72 5.51
CA GLY A 380 -4.48 -14.18 5.48
C GLY A 380 -3.83 -14.22 4.09
N LYS A 381 -4.58 -14.03 3.01
CA LYS A 381 -3.98 -13.79 1.68
C LYS A 381 -3.66 -12.30 1.50
N PRO A 382 -2.58 -11.97 0.77
CA PRO A 382 -2.29 -10.58 0.44
C PRO A 382 -3.45 -9.98 -0.34
N TRP A 383 -3.79 -8.74 -0.02
CA TRP A 383 -4.78 -8.00 -0.79
C TRP A 383 -4.15 -7.56 -2.10
N THR A 384 -4.81 -7.91 -3.20
CA THR A 384 -4.43 -7.45 -4.54
C THR A 384 -5.52 -6.54 -5.06
N PRO A 385 -5.22 -5.29 -5.46
CA PRO A 385 -6.18 -4.51 -6.21
C PRO A 385 -6.46 -5.27 -7.51
N GLY A 386 -7.70 -5.70 -7.72
CA GLY A 386 -8.14 -6.38 -8.94
C GLY A 386 -8.29 -5.46 -10.12
N GLU A 387 -7.37 -4.51 -10.22
CA GLU A 387 -7.14 -3.87 -11.48
C GLU A 387 -5.76 -4.25 -11.98
N TRP A 388 -4.65 -4.17 -11.23
CA TRP A 388 -3.31 -4.51 -11.75
C TRP A 388 -2.32 -5.01 -10.67
N PHE A 389 -1.32 -5.82 -11.06
CA PHE A 389 -0.11 -6.18 -10.27
C PHE A 389 -0.27 -7.15 -9.09
N ALA A 390 -1.14 -8.16 -9.18
CA ALA A 390 -1.36 -9.13 -8.09
C ALA A 390 -0.07 -9.75 -7.52
N SER A 391 0.90 -10.06 -8.38
CA SER A 391 2.18 -10.68 -8.00
C SER A 391 3.21 -9.71 -7.38
N THR A 392 3.05 -8.41 -7.61
CA THR A 392 4.05 -7.39 -7.22
C THR A 392 3.67 -6.65 -5.94
N VAL A 393 2.39 -6.68 -5.56
CA VAL A 393 1.83 -5.89 -4.47
C VAL A 393 2.06 -6.56 -3.10
N TYR A 394 3.01 -6.02 -2.32
CA TYR A 394 3.06 -6.20 -0.88
C TYR A 394 2.40 -5.00 -0.19
N ILE A 395 1.08 -4.92 -0.29
CA ILE A 395 0.29 -3.88 0.37
C ILE A 395 -0.62 -4.54 1.41
N VAL A 396 -0.53 -4.04 2.64
CA VAL A 396 -1.54 -4.31 3.65
C VAL A 396 -2.70 -3.36 3.36
N ALA A 397 -3.83 -3.92 2.96
CA ALA A 397 -5.06 -3.18 2.77
C ALA A 397 -6.13 -3.68 3.75
N PRO A 398 -7.05 -2.80 4.17
CA PRO A 398 -8.16 -3.22 5.00
C PRO A 398 -9.12 -4.14 4.21
N PRO A 399 -9.80 -5.07 4.89
CA PRO A 399 -10.67 -6.06 4.23
C PRO A 399 -11.85 -5.42 3.46
N LYS A 400 -12.28 -6.05 2.35
CA LYS A 400 -13.50 -5.75 1.54
C LYS A 400 -14.78 -6.22 2.20
N GLN A 401 -14.73 -7.08 3.21
CA GLN A 401 -15.92 -7.51 3.93
C GLN A 401 -15.58 -7.75 5.39
N LEU A 402 -16.48 -7.38 6.29
CA LEU A 402 -16.43 -7.81 7.68
C LEU A 402 -16.80 -9.30 7.76
N GLU A 403 -16.08 -10.07 8.56
CA GLU A 403 -16.46 -11.45 8.84
C GLU A 403 -17.87 -11.52 9.47
N PRO A 404 -18.67 -12.56 9.17
CA PRO A 404 -19.98 -12.73 9.75
C PRO A 404 -19.93 -12.71 11.29
N GLY A 405 -20.57 -11.71 11.89
CA GLY A 405 -20.59 -11.52 13.35
C GLY A 405 -19.78 -10.32 13.84
N ASN A 406 -18.85 -9.80 13.03
CA ASN A 406 -18.15 -8.57 13.32
C ASN A 406 -19.02 -7.36 12.95
N VAL A 407 -19.10 -6.37 13.85
CA VAL A 407 -19.88 -5.16 13.64
C VAL A 407 -18.97 -3.95 13.80
N CYS A 408 -18.98 -3.05 12.81
CA CYS A 408 -18.34 -1.76 12.96
C CYS A 408 -19.19 -0.86 13.86
N LEU A 409 -18.69 -0.57 15.06
CA LEU A 409 -19.34 0.30 16.05
C LEU A 409 -19.66 1.71 15.47
N GLN A 410 -18.90 2.19 14.47
CA GLN A 410 -19.11 3.53 13.90
C GLN A 410 -20.34 3.59 13.00
N GLN A 411 -20.64 2.49 12.30
CA GLN A 411 -21.90 2.36 11.56
C GLN A 411 -23.08 2.25 12.53
N ALA A 412 -22.88 1.66 13.71
CA ALA A 412 -23.87 1.68 14.79
C ALA A 412 -24.13 3.09 15.31
N ASP A 413 -23.08 3.89 15.54
CA ASP A 413 -23.22 5.24 16.09
C ASP A 413 -23.68 6.29 15.07
N ARG A 414 -23.23 6.25 13.81
CA ARG A 414 -23.82 7.12 12.76
C ARG A 414 -25.29 6.80 12.53
N GLY A 415 -25.65 5.52 12.62
CA GLY A 415 -27.03 5.08 12.59
C GLY A 415 -27.87 5.74 13.68
N THR A 416 -27.36 5.92 14.90
CA THR A 416 -28.14 6.53 15.99
C THR A 416 -28.26 8.06 15.89
N GLU A 417 -27.26 8.77 15.36
CA GLU A 417 -27.31 10.23 15.19
C GLU A 417 -28.09 10.67 13.93
N GLU A 418 -27.87 10.02 12.77
CA GLU A 418 -28.55 10.40 11.53
C GLU A 418 -29.98 9.84 11.42
N MET A 419 -30.35 8.78 12.14
CA MET A 419 -31.74 8.29 12.15
C MET A 419 -32.76 9.28 12.71
N LYS A 420 -32.32 10.35 13.37
CA LYS A 420 -33.24 11.45 13.75
C LYS A 420 -33.46 12.46 12.64
N ALA A 421 -32.54 12.59 11.69
CA ALA A 421 -32.65 13.53 10.57
C ALA A 421 -33.15 12.86 9.28
N ALA A 422 -32.80 11.59 9.04
CA ALA A 422 -33.22 10.83 7.88
C ALA A 422 -34.32 9.84 8.25
N LYS A 423 -35.55 10.35 8.45
CA LYS A 423 -36.77 9.53 8.32
C LYS A 423 -37.06 9.25 6.84
N GLY A 424 -36.01 8.90 6.09
CA GLY A 424 -36.09 8.49 4.69
C GLY A 424 -36.86 7.18 4.62
N GLY A 425 -37.78 7.09 3.66
CA GLY A 425 -38.69 5.95 3.51
C GLY A 425 -37.94 4.61 3.47
N LYS A 426 -38.63 3.53 3.89
CA LYS A 426 -38.19 2.16 3.67
C LYS A 426 -37.76 2.01 2.21
N GLY A 427 -36.46 1.80 1.95
CA GLY A 427 -35.91 1.66 0.60
C GLY A 427 -34.92 2.74 0.16
N ALA A 428 -34.67 3.79 0.96
CA ALA A 428 -33.57 4.70 0.67
C ALA A 428 -32.24 4.01 0.94
N ALA A 429 -31.58 3.51 -0.11
CA ALA A 429 -30.20 3.09 -0.03
C ALA A 429 -29.37 4.27 0.50
N VAL A 430 -28.59 4.04 1.57
CA VAL A 430 -27.59 5.02 2.00
C VAL A 430 -26.75 5.31 0.75
N PRO A 431 -26.62 6.58 0.32
CA PRO A 431 -25.75 6.90 -0.80
C PRO A 431 -24.37 6.42 -0.38
N GLN A 432 -23.96 5.26 -0.89
CA GLN A 432 -22.58 4.83 -0.80
C GLN A 432 -21.84 5.96 -1.46
N LYS A 433 -21.12 6.73 -0.65
CA LYS A 433 -20.21 7.74 -1.14
C LYS A 433 -19.10 6.95 -1.80
N LYS A 434 -19.38 6.47 -3.02
CA LYS A 434 -18.51 5.61 -3.80
C LYS A 434 -17.16 6.28 -3.72
N ALA A 435 -16.18 5.56 -3.17
CA ALA A 435 -14.80 5.92 -3.34
C ALA A 435 -14.65 6.32 -4.81
N ARG A 436 -14.17 7.53 -5.06
CA ARG A 436 -14.11 8.10 -6.41
C ARG A 436 -13.55 6.99 -7.29
N GLU A 437 -14.33 6.53 -8.26
CA GLU A 437 -13.90 5.57 -9.29
C GLU A 437 -12.90 6.31 -10.19
N ALA A 438 -11.78 6.73 -9.61
CA ALA A 438 -10.66 7.27 -10.32
C ALA A 438 -10.04 6.05 -10.98
N GLY A 439 -10.16 5.97 -12.30
CA GLY A 439 -9.44 4.98 -13.07
C GLY A 439 -7.98 4.97 -12.63
N PRO A 440 -7.36 3.79 -12.61
CA PRO A 440 -6.04 3.60 -12.03
C PRO A 440 -5.01 4.53 -12.69
N MET A 441 -4.16 5.13 -11.86
CA MET A 441 -3.20 6.13 -12.32
C MET A 441 -2.17 5.50 -13.25
N LEU A 442 -2.33 5.68 -14.56
CA LEU A 442 -1.41 5.17 -15.59
C LEU A 442 -0.10 5.98 -15.74
N TYR A 443 0.09 7.05 -14.96
CA TYR A 443 1.26 7.92 -15.11
C TYR A 443 2.59 7.21 -14.81
N PRO A 444 2.74 6.46 -13.70
CA PRO A 444 3.98 5.71 -13.44
C PRO A 444 4.29 4.69 -14.53
N TRP A 445 3.26 3.99 -15.05
CA TRP A 445 3.42 3.10 -16.18
C TRP A 445 3.97 3.82 -17.41
N LYS A 446 3.42 4.99 -17.78
CA LYS A 446 3.87 5.74 -18.96
C LYS A 446 5.36 6.11 -18.86
N LEU A 447 5.79 6.54 -17.68
CA LEU A 447 7.20 6.85 -17.42
C LEU A 447 8.08 5.59 -17.47
N PHE A 448 7.67 4.52 -16.78
CA PHE A 448 8.42 3.25 -16.75
C PHE A 448 8.52 2.62 -18.13
N ARG A 449 7.44 2.65 -18.90
CA ARG A 449 7.38 2.24 -20.31
C ARG A 449 8.38 3.03 -21.16
N GLY A 450 8.50 4.34 -20.94
CA GLY A 450 9.51 5.17 -21.60
C GLY A 450 10.94 4.71 -21.32
N ALA A 451 11.25 4.34 -20.08
CA ALA A 451 12.54 3.78 -19.71
C ALA A 451 12.78 2.42 -20.41
N ILE A 452 11.80 1.53 -20.44
CA ILE A 452 11.94 0.22 -21.11
C ILE A 452 12.13 0.37 -22.62
N LEU A 453 11.36 1.24 -23.28
CA LEU A 453 11.51 1.50 -24.72
C LEU A 453 12.87 2.12 -25.04
N THR A 454 13.39 2.99 -24.16
CA THR A 454 14.75 3.51 -24.26
C THR A 454 15.78 2.37 -24.16
N ASN A 455 15.63 1.45 -23.19
CA ASN A 455 16.50 0.27 -23.06
C ASN A 455 16.50 -0.59 -24.33
N ILE A 456 15.32 -0.93 -24.86
CA ILE A 456 15.17 -1.68 -26.12
C ILE A 456 15.89 -0.94 -27.27
N SER A 457 15.72 0.38 -27.35
CA SER A 457 16.38 1.20 -28.38
C SER A 457 17.91 1.21 -28.23
N LEU A 458 18.43 1.22 -26.99
CA LEU A 458 19.87 1.10 -26.73
C LEU A 458 20.43 -0.25 -27.19
N TRP A 459 19.69 -1.35 -26.97
CA TRP A 459 20.08 -2.67 -27.49
C TRP A 459 20.11 -2.72 -29.01
N ILE A 460 19.09 -2.16 -29.67
CA ILE A 460 19.06 -2.06 -31.14
C ILE A 460 20.26 -1.24 -31.64
N PHE A 461 20.51 -0.08 -31.02
CA PHE A 461 21.61 0.80 -31.38
C PHE A 461 22.98 0.12 -31.24
N ILE A 462 23.26 -0.54 -30.11
CA ILE A 462 24.54 -1.20 -29.90
C ILE A 462 24.72 -2.40 -30.84
N MET A 463 23.65 -3.12 -31.16
CA MET A 463 23.70 -4.22 -32.13
C MET A 463 24.03 -3.70 -33.54
N PHE A 464 23.43 -2.58 -33.98
CA PHE A 464 23.79 -1.95 -35.25
C PHE A 464 25.24 -1.46 -35.25
N GLY A 465 25.69 -0.82 -34.17
CA GLY A 465 27.09 -0.45 -33.99
C GLY A 465 28.01 -1.67 -34.10
N ARG A 466 27.60 -2.81 -33.54
CA ARG A 466 28.39 -4.05 -33.63
C ARG A 466 28.47 -4.63 -35.03
N VAL A 467 27.38 -4.63 -35.80
CA VAL A 467 27.41 -5.02 -37.23
C VAL A 467 28.37 -4.10 -37.98
N PHE A 468 28.29 -2.80 -37.73
CA PHE A 468 29.15 -1.83 -38.38
C PHE A 468 30.64 -2.09 -38.08
N ASP A 469 30.99 -2.33 -36.82
CA ASP A 469 32.36 -2.66 -36.39
C ASP A 469 32.86 -3.97 -37.01
N GLN A 470 31.99 -4.94 -37.24
CA GLN A 470 32.37 -6.20 -37.90
C GLN A 470 32.66 -6.02 -39.40
N VAL A 471 31.89 -5.16 -40.07
CA VAL A 471 32.07 -4.89 -41.50
C VAL A 471 33.31 -4.04 -41.77
N HIS A 472 33.58 -3.05 -40.92
CA HIS A 472 34.68 -2.09 -41.11
C HIS A 472 35.93 -2.43 -40.29
N GLY A 473 35.85 -3.37 -39.37
CA GLY A 473 36.91 -3.68 -38.41
C GLY A 473 36.87 -2.75 -37.19
N GLU A 474 37.07 -3.33 -36.01
CA GLU A 474 36.83 -2.72 -34.69
C GLU A 474 37.65 -1.44 -34.40
N ARG A 475 38.71 -1.18 -35.16
CA ARG A 475 39.65 -0.08 -34.90
C ARG A 475 39.56 1.08 -35.89
N GLN A 476 38.71 1.02 -36.92
CA GLN A 476 38.73 2.05 -37.96
C GLN A 476 38.07 3.38 -37.55
N LEU A 477 37.01 3.35 -36.72
CA LEU A 477 36.25 4.56 -36.40
C LEU A 477 36.92 5.51 -35.40
N LEU A 478 37.69 4.99 -34.45
CA LEU A 478 38.33 5.77 -33.37
C LEU A 478 39.83 5.92 -33.56
N LYS A 479 40.35 5.47 -34.69
CA LYS A 479 41.77 5.62 -35.04
C LYS A 479 42.07 7.10 -35.27
N GLN A 480 42.66 7.75 -34.26
CA GLN A 480 43.48 8.94 -34.47
C GLN A 480 44.78 8.50 -35.15
N GLU A 481 44.70 8.05 -36.41
CA GLU A 481 45.87 7.83 -37.25
C GLU A 481 46.62 9.16 -37.36
N GLY A 482 47.68 9.31 -36.57
CA GLY A 482 48.49 10.54 -36.50
C GLY A 482 49.02 10.90 -35.10
N ARG A 483 48.41 10.44 -34.00
CA ARG A 483 48.85 10.85 -32.65
C ARG A 483 49.82 9.88 -31.95
N VAL A 484 49.86 8.60 -32.36
CA VAL A 484 50.71 7.56 -31.71
C VAL A 484 51.97 7.20 -32.52
N MET A 485 51.99 7.49 -33.82
CA MET A 485 53.15 7.19 -34.70
C MET A 485 54.39 8.05 -34.39
N LEU A 486 54.27 9.13 -33.60
CA LEU A 486 55.41 9.95 -33.17
C LEU A 486 56.24 9.32 -32.04
N GLY A 487 55.73 8.30 -31.34
CA GLY A 487 56.47 7.66 -30.24
C GLY A 487 57.39 6.51 -30.68
N THR A 488 57.02 5.78 -31.73
CA THR A 488 57.75 4.56 -32.15
C THR A 488 58.87 4.84 -33.14
N GLN A 489 58.92 6.02 -33.77
CA GLN A 489 60.06 6.41 -34.59
C GLN A 489 61.30 6.81 -33.78
N PHE A 490 61.18 7.09 -32.47
CA PHE A 490 62.34 7.40 -31.64
C PHE A 490 63.09 6.17 -31.12
N GLN A 491 62.59 4.95 -31.34
CA GLN A 491 63.22 3.73 -30.82
C GLN A 491 64.05 2.96 -31.86
N ASN A 492 64.09 3.44 -33.11
CA ASN A 492 64.92 2.87 -34.19
C ASN A 492 66.07 3.83 -34.61
N CYS A 493 66.50 4.75 -33.75
CA CYS A 493 67.59 5.69 -34.05
C CYS A 493 68.90 5.45 -33.27
N ASP A 494 69.03 4.35 -32.53
CA ASP A 494 70.23 4.02 -31.73
C ASP A 494 70.93 2.71 -32.12
N ASP A 495 70.76 2.24 -33.36
CA ASP A 495 71.64 1.25 -34.02
C ASP A 495 72.09 1.83 -35.38
#